data_AF-A0A955IUE7-F1
#
_entry.id   AF-A0A955IUE7-F1
#
_cell.length_a   1.000
_cell.length_b   1.000
_cell.length_c   1.000
_cell.angle_alpha   90.00
_cell.angle_beta   90.00
_cell.angle_gamma   90.00
#
_symmetry.space_group_name_H-M   'P 1'
#
loop_
_entity.id
_entity.type
_entity.pdbx_description
1 polymer ?
#
loop_
_entity_poly.entity_id
_entity_poly.type
_entity_poly.pdbx_seq_one_letter_code
_entity_poly.pdbx_strand_id
1 'polypeptide(L)'
;MSLLSGNAFGRPRSSLFSPRRFRDPTLGIQACPTFRITNDDRVLCMGSCFARAVGRMLRESGIASTFAGQTHRYNAFTILQALRWATTETFEPRHLVVLDDGRVYDPHDRTEVHEGYATLDEAYESGRVAIETLRTELARADVFVMTLGLVEVWYDRATGTALNHMPPRRAIASFDDRFEIRATTHDANREAIRDIFALLRAARPEIRILCSVSPIPLRATWCHDDVFVA
;
A
#
# COMPACT_ATOMS: atom_id res chain seq x y z
N MET A 1 11.46 35.35 24.95
CA MET A 1 11.59 33.90 24.71
C MET A 1 10.57 33.52 23.64
N SER A 2 10.73 33.84 22.35
CA SER A 2 11.77 33.45 21.38
C SER A 2 12.08 31.95 21.43
N LEU A 3 11.46 31.19 20.52
CA LEU A 3 11.98 30.02 19.80
C LEU A 3 10.96 29.64 18.69
N LEU A 4 10.66 30.58 17.78
CA LEU A 4 9.88 30.35 16.56
C LEU A 4 10.56 30.98 15.32
N SER A 5 11.89 31.07 15.33
CA SER A 5 12.67 31.59 14.21
C SER A 5 13.92 30.75 14.04
N GLY A 6 13.83 29.73 13.19
CA GLY A 6 14.95 28.85 12.90
C GLY A 6 14.52 27.74 11.96
N ASN A 7 14.78 27.94 10.67
CA ASN A 7 14.68 26.90 9.66
C ASN A 7 15.78 25.85 10.00
N ALA A 8 15.44 24.84 10.82
CA ALA A 8 16.40 23.87 11.34
C ALA A 8 17.04 22.98 10.25
N PHE A 9 16.55 23.07 9.02
CA PHE A 9 17.16 22.45 7.85
C PHE A 9 17.12 23.48 6.72
N GLY A 10 18.26 24.06 6.38
CA GLY A 10 18.44 24.96 5.23
C GLY A 10 18.22 24.25 3.89
N ARG A 11 17.03 23.70 3.65
CA ARG A 11 16.64 23.12 2.36
C ARG A 11 15.98 24.21 1.51
N PRO A 12 16.48 24.50 0.30
CA PRO A 12 15.76 25.33 -0.65
C PRO A 12 14.37 24.73 -0.92
N ARG A 13 13.32 25.52 -0.74
CA ARG A 13 11.91 25.11 -0.97
C ARG A 13 11.62 24.61 -2.40
N SER A 14 12.55 24.77 -3.34
CA SER A 14 12.33 24.59 -4.79
C SER A 14 12.97 23.34 -5.41
N SER A 15 13.83 22.58 -4.71
CA SER A 15 14.59 21.49 -5.35
C SER A 15 13.94 20.10 -5.26
N LEU A 16 13.00 19.87 -4.34
CA LEU A 16 12.49 18.52 -4.05
C LEU A 16 11.40 18.01 -5.02
N PHE A 17 10.93 18.81 -5.98
CA PHE A 17 9.84 18.44 -6.89
C PHE A 17 9.91 19.13 -8.26
N SER A 18 11.05 19.05 -8.94
CA SER A 18 11.08 19.43 -10.36
C SER A 18 10.78 18.21 -11.23
N PRO A 19 9.68 18.17 -12.01
CA PRO A 19 9.44 17.09 -12.98
C PRO A 19 10.60 16.91 -13.98
N ARG A 20 11.45 17.94 -14.14
CA ARG A 20 12.66 17.88 -14.97
C ARG A 20 13.66 16.83 -14.47
N ARG A 21 13.66 16.49 -13.19
CA ARG A 21 14.54 15.45 -12.63
C ARG A 21 14.26 14.06 -13.23
N PHE A 22 13.00 13.76 -13.54
CA PHE A 22 12.60 12.51 -14.20
C PHE A 22 12.82 12.53 -15.71
N ARG A 23 13.32 13.65 -16.27
CA ARG A 23 13.76 13.77 -17.66
C ARG A 23 15.28 13.66 -17.78
N ASP A 24 15.98 13.41 -16.67
CA ASP A 24 17.41 13.19 -16.70
C ASP A 24 17.70 11.90 -17.48
N PRO A 25 18.44 11.97 -18.61
CA PRO A 25 18.71 10.81 -19.45
C PRO A 25 19.55 9.75 -18.74
N THR A 26 20.28 10.11 -17.67
CA THR A 26 21.08 9.16 -16.87
C THR A 26 20.24 8.20 -16.05
N LEU A 27 18.97 8.53 -15.79
CA LEU A 27 18.03 7.63 -15.13
C LEU A 27 17.58 6.45 -16.01
N GLY A 28 17.85 6.52 -17.33
CA GLY A 28 17.44 5.47 -18.26
C GLY A 28 15.93 5.25 -18.34
N ILE A 29 15.10 6.22 -17.95
CA ILE A 29 13.64 6.10 -18.02
C ILE A 29 13.21 6.07 -19.49
N GLN A 30 12.81 4.90 -19.96
CA GLN A 30 12.28 4.68 -21.31
C GLN A 30 10.77 4.47 -21.26
N ALA A 31 10.03 5.21 -22.08
CA ALA A 31 8.58 5.03 -22.23
C ALA A 31 8.29 4.11 -23.42
N CYS A 32 8.39 2.80 -23.20
CA CYS A 32 8.07 1.76 -24.18
C CYS A 32 6.89 0.91 -23.66
N PRO A 33 5.64 1.38 -23.75
CA PRO A 33 4.50 0.65 -23.21
C PRO A 33 4.31 -0.69 -23.96
N THR A 34 4.21 -1.78 -23.20
CA THR A 34 4.02 -3.14 -23.73
C THR A 34 2.56 -3.47 -24.02
N PHE A 35 1.63 -2.66 -23.53
CA PHE A 35 0.19 -2.79 -23.77
C PHE A 35 -0.49 -1.42 -23.72
N ARG A 36 -1.75 -1.36 -24.16
CA ARG A 36 -2.64 -0.20 -24.00
C ARG A 36 -3.77 -0.54 -23.04
N ILE A 37 -4.27 0.46 -22.33
CA ILE A 37 -5.51 0.37 -21.54
C ILE A 37 -6.62 1.03 -22.37
N THR A 38 -7.73 0.32 -22.57
CA THR A 38 -8.90 0.81 -23.32
C THR A 38 -10.12 0.97 -22.41
N ASN A 39 -11.22 1.52 -22.95
CA ASN A 39 -12.46 1.66 -22.20
C ASN A 39 -13.16 0.32 -21.91
N ASP A 40 -12.76 -0.76 -22.60
CA ASP A 40 -13.28 -2.11 -22.36
C ASP A 40 -12.57 -2.79 -21.17
N ASP A 41 -11.43 -2.26 -20.73
CA ASP A 41 -10.64 -2.84 -19.65
C ASP A 41 -11.23 -2.54 -18.27
N ARG A 42 -11.20 -3.55 -17.40
CA ARG A 42 -11.46 -3.39 -15.97
C ARG A 42 -10.15 -3.29 -15.20
N VAL A 43 -9.94 -2.15 -14.56
CA VAL A 43 -8.69 -1.84 -13.86
C VAL A 43 -8.84 -1.99 -12.35
N LEU A 44 -8.15 -2.97 -11.77
CA LEU A 44 -8.02 -3.12 -10.33
C LEU A 44 -6.79 -2.34 -9.85
N CYS A 45 -7.01 -1.32 -9.03
CA CYS A 45 -5.96 -0.46 -8.48
C CYS A 45 -5.67 -0.82 -7.02
N MET A 46 -4.40 -0.82 -6.64
CA MET A 46 -3.96 -0.98 -5.26
C MET A 46 -2.70 -0.13 -5.04
N GLY A 47 -2.52 0.45 -3.86
CA GLY A 47 -1.29 1.20 -3.60
C GLY A 47 -1.45 2.42 -2.70
N SER A 48 -0.45 3.30 -2.83
CA SER A 48 -0.37 4.62 -2.20
C SER A 48 -1.51 5.57 -2.60
N CYS A 49 -1.54 6.76 -1.99
CA CYS A 49 -2.46 7.84 -2.40
C CYS A 49 -2.35 8.19 -3.89
N PHE A 50 -1.19 7.98 -4.52
CA PHE A 50 -1.04 8.21 -5.95
C PHE A 50 -1.82 7.19 -6.78
N ALA A 51 -1.92 5.92 -6.34
CA ALA A 51 -2.80 4.94 -6.99
C ALA A 51 -4.25 5.44 -7.00
N ARG A 52 -4.72 6.09 -5.92
CA ARG A 52 -6.06 6.71 -5.86
C ARG A 52 -6.25 7.78 -6.94
N ALA A 53 -5.24 8.61 -7.17
CA ALA A 53 -5.28 9.61 -8.24
C ALA A 53 -5.34 8.94 -9.63
N VAL A 54 -4.52 7.91 -9.88
CA VAL A 54 -4.55 7.13 -11.13
C VAL A 54 -5.92 6.50 -11.35
N GLY A 55 -6.46 5.79 -10.35
CA GLY A 55 -7.78 5.17 -10.45
C GLY A 55 -8.89 6.18 -10.71
N ARG A 56 -8.85 7.36 -10.07
CA ARG A 56 -9.78 8.45 -10.35
C ARG A 56 -9.68 8.94 -11.79
N MET A 57 -8.46 9.21 -12.28
CA MET A 57 -8.24 9.68 -13.65
C MET A 57 -8.70 8.66 -14.71
N LEU A 58 -8.53 7.36 -14.44
CA LEU A 58 -9.05 6.30 -15.32
C LEU A 58 -10.58 6.38 -15.43
N ARG A 59 -11.29 6.52 -14.29
CA ARG A 59 -12.76 6.67 -14.29
C ARG A 59 -13.21 7.95 -15.00
N GLU A 60 -12.52 9.06 -14.75
CA GLU A 60 -12.79 10.34 -15.43
C GLU A 60 -12.57 10.24 -16.95
N SER A 61 -11.74 9.30 -17.41
CA SER A 61 -11.49 9.02 -18.81
C SER A 61 -12.42 7.96 -19.41
N GLY A 62 -13.41 7.46 -18.65
CA GLY A 62 -14.35 6.44 -19.09
C GLY A 62 -13.87 4.99 -18.95
N ILE A 63 -12.74 4.75 -18.30
CA ILE A 63 -12.18 3.42 -18.06
C ILE A 63 -12.64 2.94 -16.68
N ALA A 64 -13.21 1.73 -16.61
CA ALA A 64 -13.68 1.16 -15.36
C ALA A 64 -12.50 0.91 -14.41
N SER A 65 -12.53 1.50 -13.20
CA SER A 65 -11.51 1.26 -12.20
C SER A 65 -12.05 1.15 -10.77
N THR A 66 -11.49 0.23 -10.00
CA THR A 66 -11.89 -0.08 -8.62
C THR A 66 -10.67 -0.25 -7.72
N PHE A 67 -10.84 -0.07 -6.41
CA PHE A 67 -9.85 -0.45 -5.40
C PHE A 67 -10.23 -1.73 -4.66
N ALA A 68 -11.43 -2.27 -4.89
CA ALA A 68 -11.95 -3.44 -4.18
C ALA A 68 -11.83 -3.35 -2.64
N GLY A 69 -11.94 -2.15 -2.08
CA GLY A 69 -11.75 -1.90 -0.65
C GLY A 69 -10.29 -1.91 -0.16
N GLN A 70 -9.31 -1.94 -1.06
CA GLN A 70 -7.88 -2.10 -0.78
C GLN A 70 -7.09 -0.78 -0.90
N THR A 71 -7.61 0.30 -0.31
CA THR A 71 -6.91 1.59 -0.30
C THR A 71 -5.76 1.61 0.70
N HIS A 72 -4.77 2.50 0.48
CA HIS A 72 -3.69 2.80 1.43
C HIS A 72 -2.69 1.66 1.69
N ARG A 73 -2.36 0.87 0.66
CA ARG A 73 -1.33 -0.19 0.73
C ARG A 73 -0.01 0.35 0.16
N TYR A 74 0.82 0.95 0.99
CA TYR A 74 1.95 1.76 0.51
C TYR A 74 3.21 0.97 0.14
N ASN A 75 3.34 -0.28 0.59
CA ASN A 75 4.53 -1.11 0.38
C ASN A 75 4.15 -2.45 -0.27
N ALA A 76 5.12 -3.14 -0.86
CA ALA A 76 4.88 -4.40 -1.56
C ALA A 76 4.30 -5.48 -0.63
N PHE A 77 4.68 -5.49 0.64
CA PHE A 77 4.28 -6.51 1.62
C PHE A 77 2.80 -6.43 1.99
N THR A 78 2.24 -5.23 2.13
CA THR A 78 0.80 -5.04 2.36
C THR A 78 -0.04 -5.42 1.15
N ILE A 79 0.47 -5.18 -0.08
CA ILE A 79 -0.18 -5.64 -1.33
C ILE A 79 -0.14 -7.16 -1.40
N LEU A 80 1.04 -7.76 -1.16
CA LEU A 80 1.25 -9.19 -1.16
C LEU A 80 0.34 -9.90 -0.15
N GLN A 81 0.23 -9.40 1.09
CA GLN A 81 -0.64 -9.97 2.12
C GLN A 81 -2.12 -9.99 1.69
N ALA A 82 -2.60 -8.90 1.08
CA ALA A 82 -3.97 -8.83 0.58
C ALA A 82 -4.24 -9.87 -0.51
N LEU A 83 -3.31 -10.00 -1.45
CA LEU A 83 -3.42 -10.96 -2.54
C LEU A 83 -3.32 -12.40 -2.04
N ARG A 84 -2.47 -12.68 -1.05
CA ARG A 84 -2.41 -13.99 -0.39
C ARG A 84 -3.77 -14.36 0.19
N TRP A 85 -4.38 -13.49 1.01
CA TRP A 85 -5.73 -13.75 1.53
C TRP A 85 -6.82 -13.86 0.46
N ALA A 86 -6.69 -13.14 -0.65
CA ALA A 86 -7.65 -13.25 -1.75
C ALA A 86 -7.50 -14.56 -2.54
N THR A 87 -6.34 -15.23 -2.50
CA THR A 87 -6.00 -16.33 -3.43
C THR A 87 -5.62 -17.65 -2.74
N THR A 88 -4.70 -17.63 -1.78
CA THR A 88 -3.97 -18.81 -1.29
C THR A 88 -4.04 -18.98 0.22
N GLU A 89 -4.38 -17.92 0.96
CA GLU A 89 -4.51 -17.88 2.41
C GLU A 89 -5.93 -17.46 2.82
N THR A 90 -6.23 -17.53 4.11
CA THR A 90 -7.51 -17.09 4.67
C THR A 90 -7.28 -15.98 5.70
N PHE A 91 -8.10 -14.93 5.63
CA PHE A 91 -8.17 -13.94 6.71
C PHE A 91 -8.95 -14.54 7.88
N GLU A 92 -8.34 -14.56 9.07
CA GLU A 92 -8.86 -15.20 10.28
C GLU A 92 -8.95 -14.20 11.44
N PRO A 93 -9.78 -14.47 12.47
CA PRO A 93 -9.90 -13.60 13.64
C PRO A 93 -8.59 -13.31 14.37
N ARG A 94 -7.59 -14.19 14.27
CA ARG A 94 -6.25 -13.97 14.87
C ARG A 94 -5.49 -12.77 14.29
N HIS A 95 -5.88 -12.28 13.11
CA HIS A 95 -5.31 -11.07 12.51
C HIS A 95 -5.85 -9.77 13.13
N LEU A 96 -6.82 -9.89 14.04
CA LEU A 96 -7.42 -8.77 14.75
C LEU A 96 -6.81 -8.61 16.15
N VAL A 97 -6.96 -7.42 16.72
CA VAL A 97 -6.37 -7.03 18.00
C VAL A 97 -7.48 -6.56 18.92
N VAL A 98 -7.81 -7.33 19.96
CA VAL A 98 -8.74 -6.88 21.00
C VAL A 98 -7.97 -5.97 21.96
N LEU A 99 -8.46 -4.75 22.18
CA LEU A 99 -7.85 -3.74 23.03
C LEU A 99 -8.35 -3.86 24.49
N ASP A 100 -7.68 -3.19 25.42
CA ASP A 100 -8.01 -3.22 26.85
C ASP A 100 -9.41 -2.69 27.17
N ASP A 101 -9.96 -1.82 26.32
CA ASP A 101 -11.32 -1.27 26.42
C ASP A 101 -12.39 -2.18 25.79
N GLY A 102 -12.01 -3.37 25.31
CA GLY A 102 -12.87 -4.35 24.67
C GLY A 102 -13.15 -4.09 23.19
N ARG A 103 -12.71 -2.95 22.63
CA ARG A 103 -12.84 -2.68 21.19
C ARG A 103 -11.84 -3.49 20.38
N VAL A 104 -12.13 -3.66 19.10
CA VAL A 104 -11.30 -4.47 18.20
C VAL A 104 -10.63 -3.60 17.14
N TYR A 105 -9.31 -3.56 17.18
CA TYR A 105 -8.47 -2.93 16.17
C TYR A 105 -8.18 -3.94 15.04
N ASP A 106 -8.49 -3.56 13.80
CA ASP A 106 -8.10 -4.29 12.59
C ASP A 106 -6.88 -3.60 11.95
N PRO A 107 -5.68 -4.22 12.00
CA PRO A 107 -4.46 -3.67 11.42
C PRO A 107 -4.45 -3.61 9.89
N HIS A 108 -5.44 -4.22 9.25
CA HIS A 108 -5.59 -4.37 7.81
C HIS A 108 -6.77 -3.56 7.27
N ASP A 109 -7.46 -2.81 8.12
CA ASP A 109 -8.64 -2.06 7.75
C ASP A 109 -8.32 -0.84 6.87
N ARG A 110 -9.35 -0.49 6.10
CA ARG A 110 -9.52 0.59 5.13
C ARG A 110 -9.78 1.95 5.78
N THR A 111 -10.37 1.96 6.97
CA THR A 111 -10.83 3.17 7.63
C THR A 111 -9.84 3.61 8.70
N GLU A 112 -9.61 4.91 8.78
CA GLU A 112 -8.98 5.57 9.94
C GLU A 112 -9.88 5.47 11.18
N VAL A 113 -10.56 4.33 11.38
CA VAL A 113 -11.27 3.98 12.61
C VAL A 113 -10.20 3.67 13.65
N HIS A 114 -9.50 4.74 14.03
CA HIS A 114 -8.53 4.74 15.11
C HIS A 114 -9.17 4.30 16.42
N GLU A 115 -10.50 4.39 16.52
CA GLU A 115 -11.31 3.91 17.65
C GLU A 115 -11.60 2.40 17.63
N GLY A 116 -11.38 1.68 16.53
CA GLY A 116 -11.68 0.23 16.44
C GLY A 116 -13.19 -0.10 16.42
N TYR A 117 -13.48 -1.33 16.00
CA TYR A 117 -14.82 -1.93 15.95
C TYR A 117 -15.36 -2.22 17.36
N ALA A 118 -16.68 -2.32 17.49
CA ALA A 118 -17.32 -2.60 18.78
C ALA A 118 -17.12 -4.06 19.21
N THR A 119 -17.10 -5.00 18.25
CA THR A 119 -16.95 -6.43 18.53
C THR A 119 -15.99 -7.12 17.55
N LEU A 120 -15.51 -8.30 17.94
CA LEU A 120 -14.67 -9.15 17.10
C LEU A 120 -15.39 -9.60 15.84
N ASP A 121 -16.67 -9.97 15.96
CA ASP A 121 -17.47 -10.43 14.83
C ASP A 121 -17.66 -9.33 13.79
N GLU A 122 -17.89 -8.09 14.22
CA GLU A 122 -18.02 -6.95 13.32
C GLU A 122 -16.72 -6.67 12.54
N ALA A 123 -15.59 -6.64 13.26
CA ALA A 123 -14.27 -6.47 12.65
C ALA A 123 -13.94 -7.59 11.66
N TYR A 124 -14.19 -8.84 12.08
CA TYR A 124 -13.92 -10.01 11.26
C TYR A 124 -14.77 -10.04 10.00
N GLU A 125 -16.07 -9.76 10.11
CA GLU A 125 -16.96 -9.71 8.97
C GLU A 125 -16.58 -8.58 8.00
N SER A 126 -16.21 -7.41 8.53
CA SER A 126 -15.71 -6.29 7.72
C SER A 126 -14.48 -6.68 6.91
N GLY A 127 -13.48 -7.31 7.54
CA GLY A 127 -12.27 -7.79 6.87
C GLY A 127 -12.57 -8.89 5.85
N ARG A 128 -13.41 -9.87 6.21
CA ARG A 128 -13.84 -10.97 5.34
C ARG A 128 -14.51 -10.46 4.06
N VAL A 129 -15.42 -9.48 4.18
CA VAL A 129 -16.08 -8.84 3.04
C VAL A 129 -15.07 -8.08 2.16
N ALA A 130 -14.07 -7.42 2.75
CA ALA A 130 -13.02 -6.73 1.99
C ALA A 130 -12.22 -7.71 1.12
N ILE A 131 -11.83 -8.86 1.69
CA ILE A 131 -11.06 -9.89 1.00
C ILE A 131 -11.89 -10.59 -0.07
N GLU A 132 -13.17 -10.88 0.20
CA GLU A 132 -14.07 -11.47 -0.81
C GLU A 132 -14.31 -10.51 -1.99
N THR A 133 -14.44 -9.21 -1.69
CA THR A 133 -14.55 -8.17 -2.73
C THR A 133 -13.28 -8.15 -3.58
N LEU A 134 -12.09 -8.18 -2.96
CA LEU A 134 -10.81 -8.25 -3.69
C LEU A 134 -10.73 -9.50 -4.57
N ARG A 135 -11.10 -10.67 -4.05
CA ARG A 135 -11.15 -11.93 -4.80
C ARG A 135 -12.04 -11.81 -6.04
N THR A 136 -13.26 -11.29 -5.85
CA THR A 136 -14.24 -11.10 -6.94
C THR A 136 -13.74 -10.13 -8.01
N GLU A 137 -13.20 -8.98 -7.60
CA GLU A 137 -12.70 -7.97 -8.54
C GLU A 137 -11.42 -8.43 -9.25
N LEU A 138 -10.53 -9.16 -8.58
CA LEU A 138 -9.32 -9.73 -9.19
C LEU A 138 -9.67 -10.73 -10.30
N ALA A 139 -10.68 -11.59 -10.10
CA ALA A 139 -11.11 -12.56 -11.11
C ALA A 139 -11.65 -11.91 -12.41
N ARG A 140 -12.07 -10.64 -12.32
CA ARG A 140 -12.69 -9.86 -13.40
C ARG A 140 -11.78 -8.78 -13.97
N ALA A 141 -10.61 -8.56 -13.38
CA ALA A 141 -9.69 -7.50 -13.79
C ALA A 141 -8.91 -7.91 -15.05
N ASP A 142 -8.77 -6.96 -15.98
CA ASP A 142 -7.93 -7.09 -17.17
C ASP A 142 -6.56 -6.45 -16.94
N VAL A 143 -6.52 -5.43 -16.08
CA VAL A 143 -5.32 -4.70 -15.72
C VAL A 143 -5.24 -4.55 -14.20
N PHE A 144 -4.10 -4.93 -13.62
CA PHE A 144 -3.76 -4.63 -12.23
C PHE A 144 -2.77 -3.47 -12.17
N VAL A 145 -3.14 -2.40 -11.47
CA VAL A 145 -2.27 -1.25 -11.23
C VAL A 145 -1.82 -1.28 -9.78
N MET A 146 -0.51 -1.37 -9.56
CA MET A 146 0.08 -1.18 -8.24
C MET A 146 0.99 0.02 -8.19
N THR A 147 0.82 0.85 -7.15
CA THR A 147 1.72 1.97 -6.87
C THR A 147 2.36 1.87 -5.49
N LEU A 148 3.67 1.62 -5.46
CA LEU A 148 4.47 1.57 -4.25
C LEU A 148 4.88 2.97 -3.79
N GLY A 149 5.09 3.17 -2.50
CA GLY A 149 5.46 4.49 -1.95
C GLY A 149 6.22 4.47 -0.63
N LEU A 150 6.42 3.31 0.00
CA LEU A 150 7.16 3.15 1.24
C LEU A 150 8.03 1.90 1.21
N VAL A 151 9.20 1.97 1.86
CA VAL A 151 10.04 0.81 2.19
C VAL A 151 9.94 0.43 3.66
N GLU A 152 9.45 1.33 4.50
CA GLU A 152 9.10 1.07 5.89
C GLU A 152 7.77 0.31 5.97
N VAL A 153 7.77 -0.78 6.73
CA VAL A 153 6.63 -1.67 6.89
C VAL A 153 6.44 -1.94 8.37
N TRP A 154 5.22 -1.75 8.84
CA TRP A 154 4.81 -2.22 10.15
C TRP A 154 4.44 -3.70 10.07
N TYR A 155 4.89 -4.50 11.04
CA TYR A 155 4.58 -5.92 11.15
C TYR A 155 3.96 -6.24 12.50
N ASP A 156 3.03 -7.19 12.50
CA ASP A 156 2.51 -7.83 13.71
C ASP A 156 3.30 -9.12 13.92
N ARG A 157 4.16 -9.13 14.94
CA ARG A 157 5.00 -10.28 15.29
C ARG A 157 4.19 -11.51 15.68
N ALA A 158 2.98 -11.31 16.22
CA ALA A 158 2.13 -12.42 16.64
C ALA A 158 1.56 -13.19 15.44
N THR A 159 1.32 -12.51 14.32
CA THR A 159 0.67 -13.11 13.13
C THR A 159 1.61 -13.23 11.94
N GLY A 160 2.75 -12.54 11.95
CA GLY A 160 3.69 -12.50 10.83
C GLY A 160 3.20 -11.69 9.64
N THR A 161 2.19 -10.84 9.80
CA THR A 161 1.56 -10.08 8.71
C THR A 161 2.03 -8.63 8.67
N ALA A 162 2.00 -8.04 7.47
CA ALA A 162 2.25 -6.62 7.27
C ALA A 162 0.98 -5.79 7.53
N LEU A 163 1.14 -4.66 8.20
CA LEU A 163 0.05 -3.73 8.55
C LEU A 163 -0.08 -2.63 7.51
N ASN A 164 -1.33 -2.22 7.25
CA ASN A 164 -1.62 -1.17 6.27
C ASN A 164 -1.26 0.23 6.78
N HIS A 165 -1.24 0.41 8.09
CA HIS A 165 -0.95 1.68 8.75
C HIS A 165 -0.22 1.42 10.07
N MET A 166 0.42 2.47 10.60
CA MET A 166 0.99 2.42 11.94
C MET A 166 -0.10 2.10 12.97
N PRO A 167 0.09 1.12 13.87
CA PRO A 167 -0.88 0.84 14.92
C PRO A 167 -1.18 2.10 15.76
N PRO A 168 -2.43 2.29 16.21
CA PRO A 168 -2.76 3.42 17.08
C PRO A 168 -1.97 3.33 18.39
N ARG A 169 -1.63 4.48 18.99
CA ARG A 169 -0.81 4.55 20.21
C ARG A 169 -1.32 3.66 21.35
N ARG A 170 -2.63 3.52 21.49
CA ARG A 170 -3.25 2.62 22.47
C ARG A 170 -2.94 1.15 22.19
N ALA A 171 -2.96 0.70 20.93
CA ALA A 171 -2.58 -0.67 20.58
C ALA A 171 -1.09 -0.92 20.84
N ILE A 172 -0.23 0.07 20.57
CA ILE A 172 1.20 -0.01 20.91
C ILE A 172 1.39 -0.08 22.43
N ALA A 173 0.62 0.67 23.21
CA ALA A 173 0.71 0.68 24.67
C ALA A 173 0.16 -0.59 25.32
N SER A 174 -0.90 -1.18 24.77
CA SER A 174 -1.52 -2.42 25.28
C SER A 174 -0.70 -3.67 24.97
N PHE A 175 0.13 -3.65 23.93
CA PHE A 175 0.87 -4.81 23.47
C PHE A 175 2.37 -4.50 23.35
N ASP A 176 3.09 -4.75 24.43
CA ASP A 176 4.55 -4.66 24.46
C ASP A 176 5.16 -5.63 23.41
N ASP A 177 6.07 -5.12 22.59
CA ASP A 177 6.79 -5.86 21.54
C ASP A 177 5.95 -6.58 20.45
N ARG A 178 4.63 -6.39 20.36
CA ARG A 178 3.83 -7.02 19.29
C ARG A 178 4.07 -6.38 17.93
N PHE A 179 4.12 -5.06 17.88
CA PHE A 179 4.22 -4.31 16.64
C PHE A 179 5.62 -3.78 16.44
N GLU A 180 6.18 -4.00 15.26
CA GLU A 180 7.51 -3.51 14.91
C GLU A 180 7.49 -2.79 13.56
N ILE A 181 8.39 -1.83 13.39
CA ILE A 181 8.65 -1.19 12.11
C ILE A 181 9.98 -1.71 11.55
N ARG A 182 9.98 -2.07 10.27
CA ARG A 182 11.19 -2.53 9.56
C ARG A 182 11.35 -1.75 8.27
N ALA A 183 12.57 -1.29 7.99
CA ALA A 183 12.96 -0.84 6.66
C ALA A 183 13.31 -2.06 5.80
N THR A 184 12.74 -2.14 4.61
CA THR A 184 12.91 -3.29 3.70
C THR A 184 14.02 -3.04 2.70
N THR A 185 14.69 -4.12 2.28
CA THR A 185 15.80 -4.06 1.32
C THR A 185 15.29 -4.10 -0.11
N HIS A 186 16.15 -3.72 -1.07
CA HIS A 186 15.88 -3.90 -2.50
C HIS A 186 15.46 -5.34 -2.83
N ASP A 187 16.23 -6.33 -2.37
CA ASP A 187 16.01 -7.73 -2.71
C ASP A 187 14.69 -8.25 -2.14
N ALA A 188 14.37 -7.89 -0.89
CA ALA A 188 13.10 -8.26 -0.27
C ALA A 188 11.89 -7.65 -1.01
N ASN A 189 11.99 -6.40 -1.47
CA ASN A 189 10.95 -5.78 -2.28
C ASN A 189 10.83 -6.45 -3.66
N ARG A 190 11.96 -6.77 -4.30
CA ARG A 190 12.00 -7.45 -5.59
C ARG A 190 11.35 -8.84 -5.51
N GLU A 191 11.61 -9.59 -4.44
CA GLU A 191 10.99 -10.89 -4.19
C GLU A 191 9.49 -10.74 -3.93
N ALA A 192 9.07 -9.80 -3.07
CA ALA A 192 7.66 -9.54 -2.82
C ALA A 192 6.90 -9.16 -4.11
N ILE A 193 7.50 -8.35 -4.99
CA ILE A 193 6.93 -7.99 -6.30
C ILE A 193 6.81 -9.22 -7.21
N ARG A 194 7.81 -10.11 -7.21
CA ARG A 194 7.75 -11.37 -7.98
C ARG A 194 6.62 -12.27 -7.47
N ASP A 195 6.46 -12.38 -6.17
CA ASP A 195 5.37 -13.16 -5.56
C ASP A 195 4.00 -12.57 -5.90
N ILE A 196 3.87 -11.23 -5.86
CA ILE A 196 2.66 -10.54 -6.34
C ILE A 196 2.36 -10.94 -7.79
N PHE A 197 3.35 -10.89 -8.68
CA PHE A 197 3.15 -11.25 -10.08
C PHE A 197 2.77 -12.72 -10.25
N ALA A 198 3.35 -13.62 -9.45
CA ALA A 198 3.01 -15.03 -9.46
C ALA A 198 1.54 -15.26 -9.02
N LEU A 199 1.11 -14.63 -7.93
CA LEU A 199 -0.28 -14.73 -7.45
C LEU A 199 -1.27 -14.16 -8.45
N LEU A 200 -0.98 -12.98 -9.02
CA LEU A 200 -1.84 -12.35 -10.02
C LEU A 200 -2.00 -13.23 -11.27
N ARG A 201 -0.90 -13.78 -11.79
CA ARG A 201 -0.93 -14.65 -12.99
C ARG A 201 -1.52 -16.03 -12.72
N ALA A 202 -1.36 -16.56 -11.51
CA ALA A 202 -2.03 -17.79 -11.11
C ALA A 202 -3.56 -17.60 -11.05
N ALA A 203 -4.03 -16.44 -10.55
CA ALA A 203 -5.44 -16.11 -10.52
C ALA A 203 -6.00 -15.70 -11.90
N ARG A 204 -5.21 -14.98 -12.71
CA ARG A 204 -5.60 -14.46 -14.02
C ARG A 204 -4.39 -14.46 -14.99
N PRO A 205 -4.20 -15.52 -15.80
CA PRO A 205 -3.02 -15.65 -16.66
C PRO A 205 -2.78 -14.48 -17.62
N GLU A 206 -3.86 -13.92 -18.16
CA GLU A 206 -3.84 -12.82 -19.14
C GLU A 206 -3.76 -11.42 -18.50
N ILE A 207 -3.64 -11.32 -17.17
CA ILE A 207 -3.66 -10.01 -16.50
C ILE A 207 -2.45 -9.16 -16.89
N ARG A 208 -2.72 -7.93 -17.32
CA ARG A 208 -1.69 -6.93 -17.58
C ARG A 208 -1.36 -6.21 -16.28
N ILE A 209 -0.08 -5.98 -16.01
CA ILE A 209 0.36 -5.40 -14.74
C ILE A 209 1.08 -4.08 -15.02
N LEU A 210 0.60 -3.01 -14.37
CA LEU A 210 1.27 -1.71 -14.33
C LEU A 210 1.81 -1.48 -12.91
N CYS A 211 3.14 -1.49 -12.77
CA CYS A 211 3.82 -1.15 -11.53
C CYS A 211 4.39 0.27 -11.61
N SER A 212 4.09 1.10 -10.63
CA SER A 212 4.66 2.44 -10.51
C SER A 212 5.14 2.73 -9.08
N VAL A 213 5.97 3.75 -8.95
CA VAL A 213 6.37 4.32 -7.66
C VAL A 213 5.77 5.70 -7.51
N SER A 214 5.31 6.02 -6.30
CA SER A 214 4.77 7.33 -5.97
C SER A 214 5.86 8.39 -6.09
N PRO A 215 5.62 9.50 -6.79
CA PRO A 215 6.61 10.58 -6.93
C PRO A 215 6.73 11.47 -5.69
N ILE A 216 5.94 11.18 -4.65
CA ILE A 216 5.86 11.96 -3.41
C ILE A 216 6.84 11.35 -2.39
N PRO A 217 8.04 11.93 -2.18
CA PRO A 217 8.84 11.66 -0.99
C PRO A 217 8.00 11.92 0.24
N LEU A 218 7.96 10.96 1.16
CA LEU A 218 7.36 11.25 2.46
C LEU A 218 8.21 12.29 3.17
N ARG A 219 7.53 13.26 3.78
CA ARG A 219 8.20 14.28 4.61
C ARG A 219 8.85 13.68 5.86
N ALA A 220 8.61 12.40 6.15
CA ALA A 220 9.06 11.66 7.33
C ALA A 220 9.87 10.40 6.97
N THR A 221 10.51 10.34 5.80
CA THR A 221 11.64 9.40 5.65
C THR A 221 12.78 10.01 6.45
N TRP A 222 13.12 9.43 7.60
CA TRP A 222 14.30 9.80 8.41
C TRP A 222 15.64 9.48 7.70
N CYS A 223 15.63 9.42 6.37
CA CYS A 223 16.76 9.19 5.49
C CYS A 223 17.17 10.51 4.84
N HIS A 224 18.47 10.78 4.79
CA HIS A 224 19.03 11.97 4.15
C HIS A 224 19.22 11.78 2.63
N ASP A 225 19.22 10.54 2.16
CA ASP A 225 19.50 10.19 0.78
C ASP A 225 18.24 10.32 -0.10
N ASP A 226 18.46 10.90 -1.28
CA ASP A 226 17.44 10.97 -2.34
C ASP A 226 17.42 9.64 -3.10
N VAL A 227 16.29 9.25 -3.68
CA VAL A 227 16.18 8.05 -4.53
C VAL A 227 17.13 8.11 -5.74
N PHE A 228 17.66 9.28 -6.08
CA PHE A 228 18.67 9.48 -7.12
C PHE A 228 20.09 9.00 -6.76
N VAL A 229 20.40 8.82 -5.47
CA VAL A 229 21.76 8.50 -4.99
C VAL A 229 21.86 7.14 -4.28
N ALA A 230 20.74 6.42 -4.17
CA ALA A 230 20.64 5.12 -3.49
C ALA A 230 21.00 3.93 -4.39
#